data_AF-A0A1G7S1T3-F1
#
_entry.id   AF-A0A1G7S1T3-F1
#
_cell.length_a   1.000
_cell.length_b   1.000
_cell.length_c   1.000
_cell.angle_alpha   90.00
_cell.angle_beta   90.00
_cell.angle_gamma   90.00
#
_symmetry.space_group_name_H-M   'P 1'
#
loop_
_entity.id
_entity.type
_entity.pdbx_description
1 polymer ?
#
loop_
_entity_poly.entity_id
_entity_poly.type
_entity_poly.pdbx_seq_one_letter_code
_entity_poly.pdbx_strand_id
1 'polypeptide(L)'
;MTEKKRNPDWTRDEHLVALDYYIDNRDDYFSPTSAGVEELAANISRVAKVLGLTGLDTFRNPSGVSMKLLNFRSRDPQHDTKGLPQGNKLEQILWDEFAEDPVALKKMVENILNVTSAAMANGVPVLPDDDATEASEGQLLTRLHRYRERNAAIVKRKKASFFRKHGHLCCEARGFDFLKVYGERGAGFIECHHTKPVSELNAGETTKLADLVLLCANCHRMVHVARPWWTLEELFASINQDEES
;
A
#
# COMPACT_ATOMS: atom_id res chain seq x y z
N MET A 1 1.04 37.80 6.44
CA MET A 1 -0.05 37.10 5.73
C MET A 1 -0.30 35.82 6.48
N THR A 2 -1.47 35.65 7.10
CA THR A 2 -1.83 34.42 7.81
C THR A 2 -2.09 33.33 6.78
N GLU A 3 -1.25 32.29 6.73
CA GLU A 3 -1.53 31.11 5.92
C GLU A 3 -2.92 30.57 6.31
N LYS A 4 -3.84 30.54 5.34
CA LYS A 4 -5.13 29.88 5.55
C LYS A 4 -4.83 28.40 5.79
N LYS A 5 -5.08 27.94 7.01
CA LYS A 5 -5.08 26.52 7.38
C LYS A 5 -5.95 25.78 6.34
N ARG A 6 -5.34 24.91 5.53
CA ARG A 6 -6.02 24.11 4.50
C ARG A 6 -6.03 22.66 4.95
N ASN A 7 -7.10 21.93 4.63
CA ASN A 7 -7.14 20.49 4.84
C ASN A 7 -6.03 19.79 4.03
N PRO A 8 -5.47 18.68 4.54
CA PRO A 8 -4.50 17.92 3.77
C PRO A 8 -5.16 17.33 2.52
N ASP A 9 -4.34 17.15 1.48
CA ASP A 9 -4.79 16.59 0.21
C ASP A 9 -5.33 15.15 0.40
N TRP A 10 -6.19 14.74 -0.52
CA TRP A 10 -6.75 13.39 -0.54
C TRP A 10 -5.67 12.40 -0.97
N THR A 11 -5.46 11.37 -0.15
CA THR A 11 -4.49 10.30 -0.42
C THR A 11 -5.02 9.33 -1.46
N ARG A 12 -4.13 8.50 -2.00
CA ARG A 12 -4.52 7.41 -2.91
C ARG A 12 -5.51 6.42 -2.28
N ASP A 13 -5.29 6.04 -1.01
CA ASP A 13 -6.16 5.12 -0.28
C ASP A 13 -7.60 5.65 -0.19
N GLU A 14 -7.75 6.95 0.06
CA GLU A 14 -9.07 7.61 0.16
C GLU A 14 -9.77 7.71 -1.20
N HIS A 15 -9.03 7.96 -2.28
CA HIS A 15 -9.59 7.97 -3.63
C HIS A 15 -9.99 6.58 -4.12
N LEU A 16 -9.24 5.53 -3.75
CA LEU A 16 -9.60 4.14 -4.08
C LEU A 16 -10.95 3.75 -3.46
N VAL A 17 -11.15 4.06 -2.17
CA VAL A 17 -12.43 3.82 -1.48
C VAL A 17 -13.58 4.58 -2.14
N ALA A 18 -13.35 5.82 -2.58
CA ALA A 18 -14.36 6.60 -3.29
C ALA A 18 -14.64 6.05 -4.71
N LEU A 19 -13.61 5.61 -5.44
CA LEU A 19 -13.75 5.03 -6.78
C LEU A 19 -14.55 3.72 -6.74
N ASP A 20 -14.26 2.84 -5.79
CA ASP A 20 -15.00 1.57 -5.62
C ASP A 20 -16.49 1.83 -5.37
N TYR A 21 -16.82 2.76 -4.46
CA TYR A 21 -18.20 3.17 -4.26
C TYR A 21 -18.86 3.74 -5.52
N TYR A 22 -18.13 4.57 -6.28
CA TYR A 22 -18.63 5.13 -7.53
C TYR A 22 -18.96 4.02 -8.56
N ILE A 23 -18.05 3.06 -8.73
CA ILE A 23 -18.22 1.95 -9.69
C ILE A 23 -19.43 1.09 -9.33
N ASP A 24 -19.67 0.84 -8.05
CA ASP A 24 -20.84 0.07 -7.57
C ASP A 24 -22.16 0.89 -7.63
N ASN A 25 -22.10 2.23 -7.78
CA ASN A 25 -23.27 3.13 -7.70
C ASN A 25 -23.30 4.18 -8.83
N ARG A 26 -22.88 3.82 -10.05
CA ARG A 26 -22.67 4.76 -11.17
C ARG A 26 -23.83 5.71 -11.46
N ASP A 27 -25.07 5.25 -11.23
CA ASP A 27 -26.30 5.99 -11.54
C ASP A 27 -26.80 6.90 -10.38
N ASP A 28 -26.16 6.89 -9.21
CA ASP A 28 -26.63 7.65 -8.04
C ASP A 28 -26.31 9.16 -8.13
N TYR A 29 -27.19 10.03 -7.65
CA TYR A 29 -26.94 11.47 -7.62
C TYR A 29 -25.83 11.89 -6.64
N PHE A 30 -25.39 10.99 -5.75
CA PHE A 30 -24.34 11.23 -4.77
C PHE A 30 -24.64 12.45 -3.90
N SER A 31 -25.89 12.61 -3.45
CA SER A 31 -26.27 13.72 -2.56
C SER A 31 -25.45 13.66 -1.26
N PRO A 32 -24.88 14.77 -0.78
CA PRO A 32 -24.18 14.84 0.51
C PRO A 32 -25.03 14.43 1.71
N THR A 33 -26.36 14.44 1.60
CA THR A 33 -27.30 14.06 2.66
C THR A 33 -27.87 12.66 2.47
N SER A 34 -27.39 11.91 1.48
CA SER A 34 -27.81 10.52 1.29
C SER A 34 -27.07 9.62 2.29
N ALA A 35 -27.78 8.61 2.82
CA ALA A 35 -27.19 7.68 3.79
C ALA A 35 -25.92 7.00 3.24
N GLY A 36 -25.89 6.68 1.95
CA GLY A 36 -24.72 6.06 1.31
C GLY A 36 -23.49 6.97 1.27
N VAL A 37 -23.65 8.25 0.91
CA VAL A 37 -22.54 9.22 0.92
C VAL A 37 -22.09 9.55 2.34
N GLU A 38 -23.00 9.60 3.32
CA GLU A 38 -22.67 9.79 4.73
C GLU A 38 -21.84 8.61 5.27
N GLU A 39 -22.23 7.38 4.96
CA GLU A 39 -21.48 6.18 5.34
C GLU A 39 -20.08 6.15 4.68
N LEU A 40 -20.01 6.45 3.38
CA LEU A 40 -18.75 6.54 2.66
C LEU A 40 -17.82 7.61 3.26
N ALA A 41 -18.37 8.77 3.61
CA ALA A 41 -17.61 9.84 4.27
C ALA A 41 -17.03 9.39 5.63
N ALA A 42 -17.81 8.62 6.40
CA ALA A 42 -17.34 8.04 7.64
C ALA A 42 -16.20 7.02 7.41
N ASN A 43 -16.30 6.17 6.38
CA ASN A 43 -15.24 5.22 6.01
C ASN A 43 -13.95 5.94 5.61
N ILE A 44 -14.03 6.93 4.71
CA ILE A 44 -12.89 7.74 4.26
C ILE A 44 -12.26 8.50 5.44
N SER A 45 -13.07 9.06 6.34
CA SER A 45 -12.58 9.73 7.55
C SER A 45 -11.80 8.80 8.46
N ARG A 46 -12.22 7.53 8.59
CA ARG A 46 -11.48 6.51 9.35
C ARG A 46 -10.13 6.18 8.70
N VAL A 47 -10.10 5.99 7.38
CA VAL A 47 -8.85 5.78 6.61
C VAL A 47 -7.88 6.93 6.86
N ALA A 48 -8.36 8.17 6.71
CA ALA A 48 -7.56 9.38 6.94
C ALA A 48 -6.99 9.45 8.37
N LYS A 49 -7.83 9.14 9.36
CA LYS A 49 -7.43 9.14 10.77
C LYS A 49 -6.36 8.10 11.06
N VAL A 50 -6.48 6.89 10.51
CA VAL A 50 -5.47 5.83 10.64
C VAL A 50 -4.16 6.25 9.97
N LEU A 51 -4.22 7.05 8.89
CA LEU A 51 -3.04 7.65 8.27
C LEU A 51 -2.41 8.78 9.09
N GLY A 52 -3.03 9.20 10.20
CA GLY A 52 -2.57 10.31 11.03
C GLY A 52 -3.02 11.69 10.52
N LEU A 53 -3.90 11.73 9.52
CA LEU A 53 -4.39 12.97 8.94
C LEU A 53 -5.51 13.56 9.79
N THR A 54 -5.40 14.87 10.04
CA THR A 54 -6.43 15.67 10.71
C THR A 54 -6.65 16.96 9.92
N GLY A 55 -7.83 17.55 10.04
CA GLY A 55 -8.19 18.76 9.32
C GLY A 55 -9.24 19.60 10.03
N LEU A 56 -9.73 20.62 9.33
CA LEU A 56 -10.82 21.50 9.73
C LEU A 56 -12.17 20.77 9.67
N ASP A 57 -13.25 21.46 10.04
CA ASP A 57 -14.62 20.92 10.04
C ASP A 57 -15.10 20.43 8.66
N THR A 58 -14.43 20.84 7.58
CA THR A 58 -14.70 20.38 6.21
C THR A 58 -13.87 19.15 5.80
N PHE A 59 -13.10 18.57 6.72
CA PHE A 59 -12.22 17.44 6.46
C PHE A 59 -13.02 16.17 6.23
N ARG A 60 -12.88 15.61 5.01
CA ARG A 60 -13.49 14.34 4.58
C ARG A 60 -15.00 14.23 4.87
N ASN A 61 -15.69 15.36 4.79
CA ASN A 61 -17.13 15.45 5.00
C ASN A 61 -17.94 14.94 3.78
N PRO A 62 -19.25 14.68 3.93
CA PRO A 62 -20.09 14.18 2.84
C PRO A 62 -20.09 15.05 1.58
N SER A 63 -20.04 16.38 1.73
CA SER A 63 -19.96 17.30 0.58
C SER A 63 -18.66 17.10 -0.22
N GLY A 64 -17.52 16.97 0.47
CA GLY A 64 -16.24 16.73 -0.16
C GLY A 64 -16.19 15.37 -0.87
N VAL A 65 -16.80 14.35 -0.26
CA VAL A 65 -16.92 13.00 -0.84
C VAL A 65 -17.80 13.01 -2.09
N SER A 66 -18.97 13.64 -2.02
CA SER A 66 -19.86 13.85 -3.18
C SER A 66 -19.11 14.51 -4.35
N MET A 67 -18.33 15.56 -4.08
CA MET A 67 -17.49 16.20 -5.10
C MET A 67 -16.48 15.23 -5.74
N LYS A 68 -15.89 14.31 -4.96
CA LYS A 68 -14.97 13.29 -5.50
C LYS A 68 -15.69 12.26 -6.37
N LEU A 69 -16.87 11.81 -5.97
CA LEU A 69 -17.70 10.91 -6.77
C LEU A 69 -18.10 11.53 -8.11
N LEU A 70 -18.49 12.82 -8.09
CA LEU A 70 -18.82 13.57 -9.32
C LEU A 70 -17.59 13.78 -10.22
N ASN A 71 -16.40 13.93 -9.65
CA ASN A 71 -15.16 13.97 -10.43
C ASN A 71 -14.88 12.64 -11.13
N PHE A 72 -15.14 11.49 -10.49
CA PHE A 72 -15.04 10.19 -11.16
C PHE A 72 -16.10 10.03 -12.25
N ARG A 73 -17.36 10.43 -11.98
CA ARG A 73 -18.42 10.45 -13.00
C ARG A 73 -18.02 11.21 -14.26
N SER A 74 -17.36 12.35 -14.13
CA SER A 74 -16.94 13.12 -15.31
C SER A 74 -15.88 12.45 -16.19
N ARG A 75 -15.28 11.35 -15.71
CA ARG A 75 -14.32 10.53 -16.43
C ARG A 75 -14.93 9.25 -16.98
N ASP A 76 -16.14 8.92 -16.54
CA ASP A 76 -16.84 7.73 -17.00
C ASP A 76 -17.38 7.93 -18.43
N PRO A 77 -16.88 7.16 -19.42
CA PRO A 77 -17.39 7.25 -20.79
C PRO A 77 -18.87 6.90 -20.91
N GLN A 78 -19.46 6.22 -19.91
CA GLN A 78 -20.88 5.89 -19.87
C GLN A 78 -21.76 7.09 -19.48
N HIS A 79 -21.16 8.17 -18.97
CA HIS A 79 -21.86 9.37 -18.51
C HIS A 79 -21.38 10.62 -19.27
N ASP A 80 -22.24 11.21 -20.11
CA ASP A 80 -21.96 12.46 -20.82
C ASP A 80 -22.11 13.68 -19.90
N THR A 81 -21.19 13.80 -18.92
CA THR A 81 -21.17 14.91 -17.97
C THR A 81 -19.85 15.65 -18.03
N LYS A 82 -19.91 16.96 -18.31
CA LYS A 82 -18.73 17.84 -18.21
C LYS A 82 -18.35 18.02 -16.75
N GLY A 83 -17.20 17.45 -16.37
CA GLY A 83 -16.63 17.59 -15.04
C GLY A 83 -16.09 18.97 -14.73
N LEU A 84 -15.58 19.13 -13.51
CA LEU A 84 -14.80 20.29 -13.15
C LEU A 84 -13.48 20.31 -13.96
N PRO A 85 -13.09 21.45 -14.55
CA PRO A 85 -11.94 21.54 -15.46
C PRO A 85 -10.57 21.31 -14.79
N GLN A 86 -10.53 21.13 -13.47
CA GLN A 86 -9.32 20.82 -12.70
C GLN A 86 -9.49 19.53 -11.90
N GLY A 87 -9.90 18.45 -12.56
CA GLY A 87 -9.86 17.11 -12.00
C GLY A 87 -8.45 16.79 -11.50
N ASN A 88 -8.35 16.21 -10.30
CA ASN A 88 -7.07 15.91 -9.68
C ASN A 88 -6.31 14.86 -10.52
N LYS A 89 -5.00 15.04 -10.77
CA LYS A 89 -4.19 14.08 -11.56
C LYS A 89 -4.30 12.66 -11.01
N LEU A 90 -4.43 12.51 -9.69
CA LEU A 90 -4.55 11.21 -9.03
C LEU A 90 -5.88 10.49 -9.35
N GLU A 91 -6.99 11.22 -9.49
CA GLU A 91 -8.28 10.63 -9.89
C GLU A 91 -8.21 10.05 -11.32
N GLN A 92 -7.47 10.72 -12.22
CA GLN A 92 -7.26 10.22 -13.57
C GLN A 92 -6.42 8.94 -13.56
N ILE A 93 -5.29 8.95 -12.85
CA ILE A 93 -4.42 7.77 -12.74
C ILE A 93 -5.20 6.57 -12.20
N LEU A 94 -6.00 6.78 -11.15
CA LEU A 94 -6.79 5.71 -10.54
C LEU A 94 -7.91 5.21 -11.45
N TRP A 95 -8.55 6.12 -12.19
CA TRP A 95 -9.53 5.73 -13.20
C TRP A 95 -8.89 4.84 -14.26
N ASP A 96 -7.79 5.29 -14.85
CA ASP A 96 -7.08 4.55 -15.91
C ASP A 96 -6.57 3.19 -15.43
N GLU A 97 -6.22 3.07 -14.14
CA GLU A 97 -5.70 1.85 -13.53
C GLU A 97 -6.79 0.82 -13.17
N PHE A 98 -7.97 1.27 -12.73
CA PHE A 98 -8.97 0.39 -12.10
C PHE A 98 -10.36 0.38 -12.73
N ALA A 99 -10.71 1.34 -13.59
CA ALA A 99 -12.07 1.44 -14.13
C ALA A 99 -12.49 0.18 -14.93
N GLU A 100 -11.54 -0.47 -15.59
CA GLU A 100 -11.74 -1.70 -16.37
C GLU A 100 -11.46 -2.99 -15.57
N ASP A 101 -10.98 -2.89 -14.33
CA ASP A 101 -10.75 -4.03 -13.44
C ASP A 101 -11.38 -3.81 -12.05
N PRO A 102 -12.73 -3.84 -11.96
CA PRO A 102 -13.44 -3.65 -10.70
C PRO A 102 -13.15 -4.75 -9.67
N VAL A 103 -12.72 -5.94 -10.12
CA VAL A 103 -12.39 -7.04 -9.22
C VAL A 103 -11.10 -6.74 -8.45
N ALA A 104 -10.06 -6.26 -9.14
CA ALA A 104 -8.83 -5.83 -8.50
C ALA A 104 -9.04 -4.62 -7.59
N LEU A 105 -9.86 -3.64 -8.02
CA LEU A 105 -10.22 -2.47 -7.21
C LEU A 105 -10.89 -2.88 -5.90
N LYS A 106 -11.91 -3.74 -5.97
CA LYS A 106 -12.68 -4.19 -4.81
C LYS A 106 -11.79 -4.92 -3.81
N LYS A 107 -10.93 -5.83 -4.30
CA LYS A 107 -9.93 -6.50 -3.46
C LYS A 107 -9.00 -5.49 -2.77
N MET A 108 -8.60 -4.43 -3.48
CA MET A 108 -7.74 -3.41 -2.92
C MET A 108 -8.44 -2.61 -1.81
N VAL A 109 -9.68 -2.19 -2.04
CA VAL A 109 -10.49 -1.44 -1.08
C VAL A 109 -10.82 -2.28 0.15
N GLU A 110 -11.18 -3.56 -0.01
CA GLU A 110 -11.39 -4.49 1.10
C GLU A 110 -10.15 -4.58 2.00
N ASN A 111 -8.96 -4.67 1.41
CA ASN A 111 -7.70 -4.68 2.15
C ASN A 111 -7.48 -3.35 2.92
N ILE A 112 -7.72 -2.20 2.28
CA ILE A 112 -7.62 -0.88 2.95
C ILE A 112 -8.56 -0.80 4.16
N LEU A 113 -9.83 -1.20 4.00
CA LEU A 113 -10.84 -1.12 5.06
C LEU A 113 -10.58 -2.11 6.19
N ASN A 114 -10.07 -3.31 5.87
CA ASN A 114 -9.65 -4.30 6.88
C ASN A 114 -8.48 -3.79 7.72
N VAL A 115 -7.45 -3.25 7.08
CA VAL A 115 -6.29 -2.66 7.77
C VAL A 115 -6.71 -1.48 8.65
N THR A 116 -7.58 -0.63 8.12
CA THR A 116 -8.14 0.51 8.85
C THR A 116 -8.87 0.05 10.11
N SER A 117 -9.75 -0.94 9.97
CA SER A 117 -10.53 -1.50 11.09
C SER A 117 -9.63 -2.14 12.15
N ALA A 118 -8.63 -2.92 11.73
CA ALA A 118 -7.66 -3.56 12.62
C ALA A 118 -6.80 -2.53 13.37
N ALA A 119 -6.36 -1.45 12.71
CA ALA A 119 -5.59 -0.40 13.35
C ALA A 119 -6.42 0.35 14.41
N MET A 120 -7.69 0.66 14.10
CA MET A 120 -8.60 1.30 15.04
C MET A 120 -8.90 0.43 16.27
N ALA A 121 -9.08 -0.89 16.08
CA ALA A 121 -9.37 -1.81 17.18
C ALA A 121 -8.19 -1.97 18.16
N ASN A 122 -6.96 -1.95 17.66
CA ASN A 122 -5.77 -2.16 18.48
C ASN A 122 -5.23 -0.88 19.13
N GLY A 123 -5.84 0.28 18.87
CA GLY A 123 -5.39 1.57 19.40
C GLY A 123 -3.96 1.93 18.99
N VAL A 124 -3.40 1.27 17.98
CA VAL A 124 -2.05 1.49 17.48
C VAL A 124 -2.11 2.73 16.58
N PRO A 125 -1.47 3.85 16.97
CA PRO A 125 -1.19 4.89 16.01
C PRO A 125 -0.29 4.25 14.97
N VAL A 126 -0.71 4.26 13.71
CA VAL A 126 0.20 3.92 12.61
C VAL A 126 1.42 4.83 12.80
N LEU A 127 2.57 4.17 13.00
CA LEU A 127 3.80 4.77 13.47
C LEU A 127 4.11 6.06 12.69
N PRO A 128 4.60 7.12 13.37
CA PRO A 128 5.11 8.28 12.66
C PRO A 128 6.36 7.83 11.90
N ASP A 129 6.35 7.95 10.58
CA ASP A 129 7.57 7.92 9.78
C ASP A 129 7.43 8.95 8.64
N ASP A 130 8.38 9.87 8.61
CA ASP A 130 8.40 11.13 7.84
C ASP A 130 8.84 10.92 6.37
N ASP A 131 9.20 9.69 6.00
CA ASP A 131 9.75 9.31 4.69
C ASP A 131 8.80 8.39 3.87
N ALA A 132 7.50 8.64 3.96
CA ALA A 132 6.50 7.92 3.16
C ALA A 132 6.12 8.69 1.89
N THR A 133 6.91 8.54 0.82
CA THR A 133 6.43 8.86 -0.53
C THR A 133 5.22 7.98 -0.84
N GLU A 134 4.11 8.56 -1.30
CA GLU A 134 2.93 7.78 -1.71
C GLU A 134 3.32 6.77 -2.80
N ALA A 135 3.12 5.48 -2.50
CA ALA A 135 3.32 4.39 -3.44
C ALA A 135 2.08 4.19 -4.33
N SER A 136 2.24 3.44 -5.43
CA SER A 136 1.10 2.90 -6.21
C SER A 136 0.18 1.99 -5.40
N GLU A 137 0.60 1.44 -4.27
CA GLU A 137 -0.30 0.68 -3.38
C GLU A 137 -1.03 1.58 -2.38
N GLY A 138 -0.75 2.88 -2.33
CA GLY A 138 -1.21 3.75 -1.25
C GLY A 138 -0.34 3.65 0.01
N GLN A 139 -0.62 4.54 0.97
CA GLN A 139 0.22 4.73 2.15
C GLN A 139 -0.02 3.62 3.18
N LEU A 140 -1.28 3.24 3.42
CA LEU A 140 -1.63 2.22 4.43
C LEU A 140 -0.99 0.87 4.10
N LEU A 141 -1.13 0.44 2.86
CA LEU A 141 -0.66 -0.86 2.40
C LEU A 141 0.86 -0.92 2.33
N THR A 142 1.50 0.17 1.89
CA THR A 142 2.97 0.30 1.94
C THR A 142 3.50 0.24 3.38
N ARG A 143 2.84 0.94 4.31
CA ARG A 143 3.22 0.90 5.74
C ARG A 143 3.04 -0.51 6.31
N LEU A 144 1.96 -1.20 5.98
CA LEU A 144 1.74 -2.59 6.41
C LEU A 144 2.77 -3.55 5.81
N HIS A 145 3.13 -3.39 4.53
CA HIS A 145 4.16 -4.22 3.89
C HIS A 145 5.50 -4.08 4.64
N ARG A 146 5.95 -2.84 4.88
CA ARG A 146 7.15 -2.55 5.67
C ARG A 146 7.07 -3.08 7.11
N TYR A 147 5.92 -2.93 7.78
CA TYR A 147 5.73 -3.46 9.13
C TYR A 147 5.88 -4.99 9.17
N ARG A 148 5.31 -5.69 8.17
CA ARG A 148 5.40 -7.15 8.07
C ARG A 148 6.84 -7.59 7.87
N GLU A 149 7.60 -6.92 6.98
CA GLU A 149 9.05 -7.19 6.80
C GLU A 149 9.85 -7.04 8.09
N ARG A 150 9.42 -6.13 8.96
CA ARG A 150 10.02 -5.87 10.26
C ARG A 150 9.46 -6.73 11.40
N ASN A 151 8.51 -7.63 11.14
CA ASN A 151 7.94 -8.50 12.18
C ASN A 151 8.99 -9.50 12.69
N ALA A 152 9.60 -9.18 13.83
CA ALA A 152 10.73 -9.93 14.39
C ALA A 152 10.44 -11.43 14.59
N ALA A 153 9.20 -11.78 14.94
CA ALA A 153 8.83 -13.18 15.19
C ALA A 153 8.88 -14.02 13.91
N ILE A 154 8.30 -13.53 12.81
CA ILE A 154 8.29 -14.28 11.55
C ILE A 154 9.67 -14.27 10.87
N VAL A 155 10.40 -13.15 10.96
CA VAL A 155 11.77 -13.04 10.47
C VAL A 155 12.68 -14.05 11.17
N LYS A 156 12.60 -14.14 12.51
CA LYS A 156 13.38 -15.12 13.28
C LYS A 156 13.04 -16.55 12.86
N ARG A 157 11.76 -16.85 12.63
CA ARG A 157 11.32 -18.17 12.15
C ARG A 157 11.85 -18.49 10.75
N LYS A 158 11.80 -17.55 9.80
CA LYS A 158 12.34 -17.74 8.44
C LYS A 158 13.85 -17.96 8.47
N LYS A 159 14.62 -17.12 9.18
CA LYS A 159 16.08 -17.28 9.33
C LYS A 159 16.43 -18.64 9.93
N ALA A 160 15.78 -19.04 11.02
CA ALA A 160 16.02 -20.34 11.65
C ALA A 160 15.67 -21.52 10.73
N SER A 161 14.57 -21.41 9.97
CA SER A 161 14.19 -22.43 8.99
C SER A 161 15.19 -22.55 7.85
N PHE A 162 15.68 -21.43 7.32
CA PHE A 162 16.67 -21.39 6.27
C PHE A 162 18.01 -21.97 6.76
N PHE A 163 18.47 -21.52 7.93
CA PHE A 163 19.71 -22.01 8.53
C PHE A 163 19.68 -23.52 8.79
N ARG A 164 18.56 -24.08 9.28
CA ARG A 164 18.42 -25.54 9.47
C ARG A 164 18.54 -26.32 8.16
N LYS A 165 18.11 -25.74 7.03
CA LYS A 165 18.14 -26.40 5.72
C LYS A 165 19.49 -26.27 5.02
N HIS A 166 20.16 -25.13 5.16
CA HIS A 166 21.36 -24.78 4.38
C HIS A 166 22.66 -24.71 5.20
N GLY A 167 22.57 -24.75 6.53
CA GLY A 167 23.72 -24.65 7.45
C GLY A 167 24.33 -23.25 7.60
N HIS A 168 23.83 -22.26 6.85
CA HIS A 168 24.28 -20.87 6.88
C HIS A 168 23.16 -19.93 6.43
N LEU A 169 23.38 -18.61 6.52
CA LEU A 169 22.47 -17.59 6.02
C LEU A 169 23.12 -16.85 4.85
N CYS A 170 22.48 -16.88 3.69
CA CYS A 170 22.94 -16.20 2.49
C CYS A 170 21.77 -15.58 1.73
N CYS A 171 22.05 -14.58 0.90
CA CYS A 171 21.09 -13.95 0.02
C CYS A 171 20.56 -14.98 -0.99
N GLU A 172 19.25 -15.20 -1.02
CA GLU A 172 18.62 -16.15 -1.95
C GLU A 172 18.74 -15.68 -3.42
N ALA A 173 19.01 -14.39 -3.66
CA ALA A 173 19.16 -13.83 -5.01
C ALA A 173 20.57 -13.97 -5.61
N ARG A 174 21.62 -13.75 -4.81
CA ARG A 174 23.02 -13.71 -5.29
C ARG A 174 24.01 -14.50 -4.44
N GLY A 175 23.54 -15.30 -3.49
CA GLY A 175 24.38 -16.11 -2.59
C GLY A 175 25.23 -15.33 -1.57
N PHE A 176 25.13 -14.00 -1.52
CA PHE A 176 25.95 -13.17 -0.63
C PHE A 176 25.74 -13.54 0.85
N ASP A 177 26.82 -13.91 1.51
CA ASP A 177 26.86 -14.34 2.91
C ASP A 177 27.66 -13.31 3.74
N PHE A 178 26.97 -12.61 4.65
CA PHE A 178 27.58 -11.58 5.48
C PHE A 178 28.60 -12.14 6.48
N LEU A 179 28.41 -13.37 6.98
CA LEU A 179 29.35 -14.00 7.89
C LEU A 179 30.66 -14.31 7.17
N LYS A 180 30.61 -14.79 5.93
CA LYS A 180 31.82 -15.05 5.13
C LYS A 180 32.59 -13.78 4.80
N VAL A 181 31.89 -12.70 4.44
CA VAL A 181 32.53 -11.44 3.99
C VAL A 181 32.99 -10.57 5.16
N TYR A 182 32.21 -10.50 6.24
CA TYR A 182 32.44 -9.56 7.35
C TYR A 182 32.77 -10.24 8.69
N GLY A 183 32.90 -11.57 8.72
CA GLY A 183 33.16 -12.35 9.94
C GLY A 183 32.01 -12.25 10.94
N GLU A 184 32.34 -12.33 12.23
CA GLU A 184 31.38 -12.27 13.36
C GLU A 184 30.39 -11.09 13.27
N ARG A 185 30.83 -9.94 12.72
CA ARG A 185 29.95 -8.77 12.55
C ARG A 185 28.78 -9.03 11.60
N GLY A 186 28.95 -9.94 10.65
CA GLY A 186 27.91 -10.37 9.71
C GLY A 186 27.06 -11.54 10.19
N ALA A 187 27.36 -12.12 11.37
CA ALA A 187 26.62 -13.27 11.88
C ALA A 187 25.12 -12.94 12.05
N GLY A 188 24.25 -13.72 11.41
CA GLY A 188 22.81 -13.51 11.48
C GLY A 188 22.27 -12.33 10.64
N PHE A 189 23.16 -11.54 10.04
CA PHE A 189 22.79 -10.34 9.29
C PHE A 189 22.30 -10.71 7.90
N ILE A 190 20.99 -10.51 7.69
CA ILE A 190 20.30 -10.63 6.41
C ILE A 190 18.90 -10.04 6.56
N GLU A 191 18.36 -9.46 5.49
CA GLU A 191 17.03 -8.85 5.47
C GLU A 191 15.99 -9.87 5.00
N CYS A 192 14.76 -9.71 5.46
CA CYS A 192 13.65 -10.59 5.10
C CYS A 192 12.62 -9.77 4.33
N HIS A 193 12.37 -10.18 3.10
CA HIS A 193 11.44 -9.50 2.19
C HIS A 193 10.19 -10.34 1.98
N HIS A 194 9.04 -9.68 1.85
CA HIS A 194 7.78 -10.35 1.54
C HIS A 194 7.58 -10.40 0.03
N THR A 195 7.49 -11.61 -0.52
CA THR A 195 7.37 -11.79 -1.98
C THR A 195 6.01 -11.41 -2.52
N LYS A 196 5.00 -11.33 -1.65
CA LYS A 196 3.65 -10.87 -1.99
C LYS A 196 3.40 -9.49 -1.40
N PRO A 197 3.05 -8.49 -2.23
CA PRO A 197 2.43 -7.26 -1.77
C PRO A 197 1.25 -7.51 -0.85
N VAL A 198 0.99 -6.57 0.05
CA VAL A 198 -0.18 -6.67 0.94
C VAL A 198 -1.48 -6.60 0.14
N SER A 199 -1.47 -5.88 -0.98
CA SER A 199 -2.61 -5.77 -1.89
C SER A 199 -3.08 -7.10 -2.47
N GLU A 200 -2.19 -8.07 -2.58
CA GLU A 200 -2.49 -9.38 -3.15
C GLU A 200 -2.99 -10.40 -2.13
N LEU A 201 -2.93 -10.07 -0.83
CA LEU A 201 -3.38 -10.96 0.23
C LEU A 201 -4.92 -11.00 0.31
N ASN A 202 -5.43 -12.16 0.67
CA ASN A 202 -6.84 -12.33 1.01
C ASN A 202 -7.09 -11.94 2.48
N ALA A 203 -8.33 -11.58 2.80
CA ALA A 203 -8.72 -11.28 4.17
C ALA A 203 -8.40 -12.45 5.12
N GLY A 204 -7.68 -12.18 6.20
CA GLY A 204 -7.25 -13.18 7.18
C GLY A 204 -6.07 -14.06 6.74
N GLU A 205 -5.47 -13.81 5.58
CA GLU A 205 -4.32 -14.56 5.10
C GLU A 205 -3.08 -14.26 5.97
N THR A 206 -2.64 -15.27 6.70
CA THR A 206 -1.42 -15.21 7.51
C THR A 206 -0.20 -15.39 6.62
N THR A 207 0.84 -14.59 6.88
CA THR A 207 2.13 -14.74 6.18
C THR A 207 2.71 -16.13 6.43
N LYS A 208 2.95 -16.89 5.37
CA LYS A 208 3.65 -18.16 5.47
C LYS A 208 5.15 -17.91 5.32
N LEU A 209 5.98 -18.83 5.84
CA LEU A 209 7.43 -18.76 5.63
C LEU A 209 7.82 -18.88 4.14
N ALA A 210 6.93 -19.42 3.31
CA ALA A 210 7.10 -19.50 1.86
C ALA A 210 6.87 -18.16 1.16
N ASP A 211 6.14 -17.22 1.77
CA ASP A 211 5.94 -15.86 1.23
C ASP A 211 7.08 -14.91 1.64
N LEU A 212 8.18 -15.45 2.16
CA LEU A 212 9.35 -14.72 2.63
C LEU A 212 10.59 -15.18 1.90
N VAL A 213 11.46 -14.24 1.58
CA VAL A 213 12.79 -14.48 1.01
C VAL A 213 13.84 -13.73 1.82
N LEU A 214 15.03 -14.32 1.97
CA LEU A 214 16.19 -13.69 2.59
C LEU A 214 17.02 -12.98 1.53
N LEU A 215 17.16 -11.66 1.66
CA LEU A 215 17.91 -10.82 0.73
C LEU A 215 19.01 -10.06 1.48
N CYS A 216 20.14 -9.80 0.81
CA CYS A 216 21.09 -8.83 1.32
C CYS A 216 20.53 -7.40 1.19
N ALA A 217 21.09 -6.46 1.95
CA ALA A 217 20.66 -5.07 1.94
C ALA A 217 20.62 -4.44 0.54
N ASN A 218 21.53 -4.83 -0.36
CA ASN A 218 21.54 -4.31 -1.73
C ASN A 218 20.39 -4.88 -2.55
N CYS A 219 20.21 -6.21 -2.56
CA CYS A 219 19.12 -6.84 -3.31
C CYS A 219 17.74 -6.41 -2.79
N HIS A 220 17.60 -6.31 -1.46
CA HIS A 220 16.35 -5.84 -0.86
C HIS A 220 16.04 -4.40 -1.25
N ARG A 221 17.04 -3.49 -1.20
CA ARG A 221 16.86 -2.13 -1.72
C ARG A 221 16.52 -2.11 -3.20
N MET A 222 17.10 -3.01 -4.00
CA MET A 222 16.85 -3.05 -5.45
C MET A 222 15.42 -3.41 -5.80
N VAL A 223 14.82 -4.36 -5.08
CA VAL A 223 13.38 -4.66 -5.20
C VAL A 223 12.53 -3.41 -4.99
N HIS A 224 12.94 -2.55 -4.05
CA HIS A 224 12.18 -1.37 -3.64
C HIS A 224 12.57 -0.06 -4.32
N VAL A 225 13.51 -0.05 -5.30
CA VAL A 225 14.00 1.20 -5.90
C VAL A 225 12.93 1.97 -6.67
N ALA A 226 12.12 1.26 -7.45
CA ALA A 226 11.03 1.84 -8.23
C ALA A 226 9.81 0.92 -8.14
N ARG A 227 8.63 1.48 -8.42
CA ARG A 227 7.40 0.69 -8.55
C ARG A 227 6.99 0.58 -10.03
N PRO A 228 6.36 -0.55 -10.47
CA PRO A 228 6.08 -1.76 -9.68
C PRO A 228 7.38 -2.38 -9.14
N TRP A 229 7.31 -2.90 -7.91
CA TRP A 229 8.49 -3.53 -7.30
C TRP A 229 8.87 -4.75 -8.12
N TRP A 230 10.16 -5.06 -8.16
CA TRP A 230 10.58 -6.26 -8.85
C TRP A 230 10.03 -7.50 -8.17
N THR A 231 9.50 -8.42 -8.97
CA THR A 231 9.29 -9.79 -8.51
C THR A 231 10.65 -10.45 -8.24
N LEU A 232 10.64 -11.60 -7.58
CA LEU A 232 11.89 -12.34 -7.38
C LEU A 232 12.49 -12.80 -8.71
N GLU A 233 11.65 -13.15 -9.67
CA GLU A 233 12.06 -13.52 -11.02
C GLU A 233 12.77 -12.35 -11.71
N GLU A 234 12.21 -11.13 -11.63
CA GLU A 234 12.83 -9.93 -12.18
C GLU A 234 14.15 -9.58 -11.47
N LEU A 235 14.17 -9.67 -10.14
CA LEU A 235 15.39 -9.46 -9.36
C LEU A 235 16.48 -10.46 -9.77
N PHE A 236 16.16 -11.74 -9.85
CA PHE A 236 17.12 -12.79 -10.21
C PHE A 236 17.62 -12.63 -11.65
N ALA A 237 16.73 -12.26 -12.58
CA ALA A 237 17.09 -11.98 -13.96
C ALA A 237 17.98 -10.74 -14.12
N SER A 238 17.84 -9.75 -13.24
CA SER A 238 18.62 -8.50 -13.28
C SER A 238 20.06 -8.65 -12.77
N ILE A 239 20.34 -9.72 -12.01
CA ILE A 239 21.66 -9.94 -11.42
C ILE A 239 22.52 -10.62 -12.47
N ASN A 240 23.43 -9.86 -13.08
CA ASN A 240 24.49 -10.41 -13.91
C ASN A 240 25.29 -11.42 -13.08
N GLN A 241 25.26 -12.69 -13.49
CA GLN A 241 26.18 -13.69 -12.97
C GLN A 241 27.54 -13.47 -13.62
N ASP A 242 28.24 -12.42 -13.20
CA ASP A 242 29.67 -12.39 -13.43
C ASP A 242 30.28 -13.40 -12.45
N GLU A 243 30.60 -14.57 -13.01
CA GLU A 243 31.22 -15.70 -12.35
C GLU A 243 32.40 -15.26 -11.48
N GLU A 244 32.50 -15.92 -10.32
CA GLU A 244 33.66 -15.90 -9.44
C GLU A 244 34.98 -15.86 -10.24
N SER A 245 35.80 -14.84 -10.00
CA SER A 245 37.24 -14.89 -10.23
C SER A 245 37.96 -15.03 -8.90
#